data_AF-A0A133S4M2-F1
#
_entry.id   AF-A0A133S4M2-F1
#
_cell.length_a   1.000
_cell.length_b   1.000
_cell.length_c   1.000
_cell.angle_alpha   90.00
_cell.angle_beta   90.00
_cell.angle_gamma   90.00
#
_symmetry.space_group_name_H-M   'P 1'
#
loop_
_entity.id
_entity.type
_entity.pdbx_description
1 polymer ?
#
loop_
_entity_poly.entity_id
_entity_poly.type
_entity_poly.pdbx_seq_one_letter_code
_entity_poly.pdbx_strand_id
1 'polypeptide(L)'
;IDKNNGIDAGGKEITNVGPATSGNSAVNKTQMDTAITNAVNKATTDAKHDFGGDDATVVTRKHGEKLNIKGGASTTAADLTSGNIAVLGDATTGTLNIRMAKALTGLSSATFTTPSGTTVINGGGMTITPSTTGAAPISITTGGINAGNTEIKNVAAGTTPNSAVNKQQMDSAISNATANVGFNTAGNTGTGSVSNGQTLSITGTNGIETNASGQSITVGLDAATRAQINNATTTANNAAKKDLSNIDNAGKQVIKNTAAWNVKVNGAAAETVKGGDTVTFNDGDNIKVTNTGKDITIATKKDVSFDKVTVGNVVIDKNTNRISGLANAANNDEAVNLGQMNAAISTATAGTGTIKYKANGGTQNSVALTTGFDFKGDSNIQITADPANSGVINYKLNPALTGITSISGGTGAPTITLNAGSGSTPGNVSINSNLDMGGKQINNIGAATHAGDAVNKAQMDQALQNIAGASSNAAKSYAYKAGAGAAALAALKPIQYDPLEPTQIMAGIGNYKSQTAVALGVAHYTNENTMFNLGVSLDSHDGIVNAGVTHKFGYSPEKKAIPDKYKGGPISSIYVMQDEVTALQAIVQKQAAENEALRQQNEDMQRKVDMILSKIH
;
A
#
# COMPACT_ATOMS: atom_id res chain seq x y z
N ILE A 1 -108.61 180.66 38.09
CA ILE A 1 -109.06 179.41 37.45
C ILE A 1 -110.46 179.64 36.94
N ASP A 2 -110.67 179.48 35.65
CA ASP A 2 -112.01 179.48 35.05
C ASP A 2 -112.58 178.05 35.11
N LYS A 3 -113.83 177.88 35.54
CA LYS A 3 -114.44 176.54 35.69
C LYS A 3 -114.69 175.82 34.35
N ASN A 4 -114.86 176.57 33.27
CA ASN A 4 -115.14 176.04 31.94
C ASN A 4 -113.86 175.92 31.10
N ASN A 5 -112.87 176.80 31.34
CA ASN A 5 -111.69 176.92 30.49
C ASN A 5 -110.37 176.48 31.17
N GLY A 6 -110.39 176.18 32.47
CA GLY A 6 -109.23 175.69 33.21
C GLY A 6 -108.25 176.77 33.68
N ILE A 7 -106.97 176.40 33.77
CA ILE A 7 -105.86 177.29 34.13
C ILE A 7 -105.11 177.66 32.85
N ASP A 8 -105.25 178.92 32.41
CA ASP A 8 -104.34 179.51 31.43
C ASP A 8 -103.27 180.30 32.19
N ALA A 9 -102.03 179.82 32.16
CA ALA A 9 -100.90 180.49 32.80
C ALA A 9 -100.24 181.55 31.90
N GLY A 10 -100.80 181.85 30.72
CA GLY A 10 -100.26 182.85 29.78
C GLY A 10 -98.86 182.50 29.27
N GLY A 11 -98.61 181.21 29.04
CA GLY A 11 -97.29 180.69 28.66
C GLY A 11 -96.26 180.67 29.78
N LYS A 12 -96.63 181.02 31.02
CA LYS A 12 -95.76 180.86 32.20
C LYS A 12 -95.79 179.41 32.70
N GLU A 13 -94.71 178.99 33.32
CA GLU A 13 -94.61 177.66 33.92
C GLU A 13 -95.56 177.53 35.12
N ILE A 14 -96.25 176.40 35.21
CA ILE A 14 -97.07 176.04 36.37
C ILE A 14 -96.17 175.28 37.34
N THR A 15 -95.63 175.97 38.34
CA THR A 15 -94.74 175.38 39.35
C THR A 15 -95.52 174.63 40.44
N ASN A 16 -94.87 173.68 41.12
CA ASN A 16 -95.43 172.86 42.21
C ASN A 16 -96.58 171.91 41.81
N VAL A 17 -96.62 171.48 40.55
CA VAL A 17 -97.50 170.36 40.14
C VAL A 17 -96.96 169.07 40.74
N GLY A 18 -97.66 168.55 41.76
CA GLY A 18 -97.34 167.26 42.36
C GLY A 18 -97.46 166.11 41.35
N PRO A 19 -96.86 164.94 41.64
CA PRO A 19 -97.00 163.78 40.77
C PRO A 19 -98.48 163.41 40.58
N ALA A 20 -98.91 163.25 39.33
CA ALA A 20 -100.25 162.77 39.01
C ALA A 20 -100.44 161.34 39.55
N THR A 21 -101.50 161.12 40.32
CA THR A 21 -101.90 159.80 40.85
C THR A 21 -103.22 159.29 40.26
N SER A 22 -103.94 160.11 39.48
CA SER A 22 -105.18 159.75 38.79
C SER A 22 -105.12 160.11 37.30
N GLY A 23 -105.92 159.43 36.47
CA GLY A 23 -105.82 159.51 35.00
C GLY A 23 -106.13 160.88 34.37
N ASN A 24 -106.83 161.77 35.07
CA ASN A 24 -107.16 163.13 34.59
C ASN A 24 -106.31 164.22 35.26
N SER A 25 -105.34 163.85 36.09
CA SER A 25 -104.45 164.81 36.74
C SER A 25 -103.40 165.33 35.77
N ALA A 26 -103.04 166.61 35.91
CA ALA A 26 -101.89 167.17 35.19
C ALA A 26 -100.60 166.46 35.63
N VAL A 27 -99.79 166.01 34.67
CA VAL A 27 -98.49 165.41 34.93
C VAL A 27 -97.41 166.49 34.99
N ASN A 28 -96.45 166.34 35.90
CA ASN A 28 -95.25 167.18 35.88
C ASN A 28 -94.20 166.64 34.89
N LYS A 29 -93.26 167.49 34.50
CA LYS A 29 -92.24 167.16 33.50
C LYS A 29 -91.42 165.92 33.87
N THR A 30 -91.09 165.73 35.15
CA THR A 30 -90.30 164.58 35.62
C THR A 30 -90.99 163.23 35.37
N GLN A 31 -92.30 163.14 35.61
CA GLN A 31 -93.06 161.92 35.29
C GLN A 31 -93.08 161.64 33.78
N MET A 32 -93.26 162.67 32.96
CA MET A 32 -93.21 162.55 31.50
C MET A 32 -91.82 162.13 31.00
N ASP A 33 -90.75 162.76 31.47
CA ASP A 33 -89.37 162.41 31.10
C ASP A 33 -89.02 160.98 31.50
N THR A 34 -89.47 160.52 32.68
CA THR A 34 -89.27 159.14 33.14
C THR A 34 -90.01 158.13 32.26
N ALA A 35 -91.28 158.43 31.92
CA ALA A 35 -92.06 157.58 31.03
C ALA A 35 -91.45 157.49 29.63
N ILE A 36 -90.98 158.62 29.08
CA ILE A 36 -90.28 158.68 27.79
C ILE A 36 -88.98 157.87 27.87
N THR A 37 -88.16 158.08 28.90
CA THR A 37 -86.88 157.37 29.07
C THR A 37 -87.10 155.86 29.18
N ASN A 38 -88.09 155.41 29.95
CA ASN A 38 -88.42 154.00 30.08
C ASN A 38 -88.93 153.41 28.75
N ALA A 39 -89.77 154.14 28.01
CA ALA A 39 -90.25 153.71 26.71
C ALA A 39 -89.10 153.59 25.68
N VAL A 40 -88.19 154.57 25.66
CA VAL A 40 -87.01 154.58 24.77
C VAL A 40 -86.03 153.46 25.14
N ASN A 41 -85.71 153.29 26.43
CA ASN A 41 -84.85 152.20 26.88
C ASN A 41 -85.47 150.85 26.52
N LYS A 42 -86.75 150.63 26.82
CA LYS A 42 -87.44 149.38 26.44
C LYS A 42 -87.42 149.15 24.92
N ALA A 43 -87.64 150.20 24.12
CA ALA A 43 -87.56 150.11 22.66
C ALA A 43 -86.15 149.82 22.12
N THR A 44 -85.09 150.18 22.85
CA THR A 44 -83.69 150.04 22.41
C THR A 44 -82.95 148.86 23.05
N THR A 45 -83.33 148.40 24.24
CA THR A 45 -82.70 147.24 24.91
C THR A 45 -83.51 145.94 24.79
N ASP A 46 -84.84 146.02 24.58
CA ASP A 46 -85.67 144.82 24.42
C ASP A 46 -86.04 144.50 22.97
N ALA A 47 -85.74 145.39 22.01
CA ALA A 47 -85.94 145.10 20.60
C ALA A 47 -85.04 143.93 20.17
N LYS A 48 -85.68 142.87 19.66
CA LYS A 48 -85.05 141.63 19.19
C LYS A 48 -85.11 141.56 17.67
N HIS A 49 -84.07 140.98 17.08
CA HIS A 49 -83.96 140.65 15.66
C HIS A 49 -83.72 139.15 15.52
N ASP A 50 -84.57 138.46 14.77
CA ASP A 50 -84.52 137.01 14.56
C ASP A 50 -83.96 136.70 13.16
N PHE A 51 -82.93 135.86 13.09
CA PHE A 51 -82.28 135.43 11.84
C PHE A 51 -82.41 133.90 11.68
N GLY A 52 -83.15 133.44 10.67
CA GLY A 52 -83.32 132.00 10.40
C GLY A 52 -82.14 131.39 9.63
N GLY A 53 -81.71 130.20 10.06
CA GLY A 53 -80.79 129.34 9.32
C GLY A 53 -81.52 128.32 8.44
N ASP A 54 -80.80 127.72 7.48
CA ASP A 54 -81.32 126.67 6.59
C ASP A 54 -81.69 125.39 7.34
N ASP A 55 -81.13 125.18 8.54
CA ASP A 55 -81.48 124.11 9.47
C ASP A 55 -82.74 124.42 10.31
N ALA A 56 -83.44 125.51 9.96
CA ALA A 56 -84.58 126.09 10.68
C ALA A 56 -84.25 126.65 12.09
N THR A 57 -82.98 126.72 12.50
CA THR A 57 -82.59 127.36 13.77
C THR A 57 -82.76 128.87 13.68
N VAL A 58 -83.41 129.49 14.66
CA VAL A 58 -83.55 130.95 14.74
C VAL A 58 -82.52 131.54 15.71
N VAL A 59 -81.69 132.45 15.20
CA VAL A 59 -80.71 133.21 15.98
C VAL A 59 -81.30 134.57 16.33
N THR A 60 -81.69 134.75 17.59
CA THR A 60 -82.18 136.04 18.10
C THR A 60 -81.05 136.89 18.66
N ARG A 61 -80.98 138.17 18.29
CA ARG A 61 -80.08 139.18 18.88
C ARG A 61 -80.86 140.40 19.34
N LYS A 62 -80.53 140.96 20.49
CA LYS A 62 -81.03 142.28 20.90
C LYS A 62 -80.30 143.38 20.14
N HIS A 63 -80.93 144.55 20.04
CA HIS A 63 -80.26 145.72 19.45
C HIS A 63 -78.93 146.01 20.18
N GLY A 64 -77.86 146.23 19.41
CA GLY A 64 -76.49 146.39 19.91
C GLY A 64 -75.69 145.08 20.07
N GLU A 65 -76.31 143.91 20.02
CA GLU A 65 -75.58 142.64 20.02
C GLU A 65 -75.01 142.29 18.64
N LYS A 66 -73.83 141.65 18.62
CA LYS A 66 -73.18 141.24 17.38
C LYS A 66 -73.75 139.91 16.87
N LEU A 67 -74.22 139.91 15.62
CA LEU A 67 -74.44 138.68 14.85
C LEU A 67 -73.14 138.29 14.12
N ASN A 68 -72.68 137.06 14.32
CA ASN A 68 -71.53 136.52 13.56
C ASN A 68 -72.06 135.59 12.47
N ILE A 69 -71.76 135.91 11.21
CA ILE A 69 -72.04 135.05 10.05
C ILE A 69 -70.72 134.42 9.62
N LYS A 70 -70.64 133.08 9.66
CA LYS A 70 -69.44 132.31 9.32
C LYS A 70 -69.79 131.25 8.27
N GLY A 71 -68.95 131.07 7.26
CA GLY A 71 -69.21 130.20 6.10
C GLY A 71 -68.91 128.71 6.33
N GLY A 72 -69.40 128.07 7.40
CA GLY A 72 -69.11 126.65 7.64
C GLY A 72 -70.35 125.85 8.05
N ALA A 73 -71.12 125.38 7.06
CA ALA A 73 -72.44 124.74 7.25
C ALA A 73 -72.37 123.20 7.23
N SER A 74 -72.19 122.61 8.42
CA SER A 74 -72.63 121.27 8.84
C SER A 74 -72.69 121.32 10.38
N THR A 75 -73.69 120.70 11.00
CA THR A 75 -73.89 120.78 12.46
C THR A 75 -72.99 119.82 13.26
N THR A 76 -72.09 119.10 12.59
CA THR A 76 -71.11 118.17 13.20
C THR A 76 -69.67 118.63 12.91
N ALA A 77 -68.88 118.88 13.97
CA ALA A 77 -67.54 119.48 13.87
C ALA A 77 -66.49 118.67 13.09
N ALA A 78 -66.70 117.36 12.89
CA ALA A 78 -65.78 116.49 12.14
C ALA A 78 -65.94 116.59 10.61
N ASP A 79 -67.10 117.07 10.13
CA ASP A 79 -67.42 117.17 8.70
C ASP A 79 -66.96 118.50 8.08
N LEU A 80 -66.46 119.41 8.91
CA LEU A 80 -66.04 120.75 8.52
C LEU A 80 -64.52 120.80 8.33
N THR A 81 -64.07 120.83 7.07
CA THR A 81 -62.80 121.52 6.81
C THR A 81 -63.03 123.01 7.00
N SER A 82 -62.37 123.59 7.99
CA SER A 82 -62.34 125.04 8.14
C SER A 82 -61.86 125.67 6.83
N GLY A 83 -62.70 126.51 6.19
CA GLY A 83 -62.20 127.52 5.25
C GLY A 83 -62.56 127.40 3.77
N ASN A 84 -63.37 126.44 3.31
CA ASN A 84 -63.76 126.41 1.88
C ASN A 84 -64.71 127.55 1.49
N ILE A 85 -65.52 128.07 2.41
CA ILE A 85 -66.29 129.32 2.23
C ILE A 85 -65.84 130.36 3.26
N ALA A 86 -65.50 131.55 2.78
CA ALA A 86 -65.13 132.70 3.59
C ALA A 86 -66.20 133.79 3.49
N VAL A 87 -66.50 134.42 4.62
CA VAL A 87 -67.35 135.62 4.69
C VAL A 87 -66.46 136.79 5.10
N LEU A 88 -66.27 137.75 4.19
CA LEU A 88 -65.44 138.92 4.41
C LEU A 88 -66.31 140.17 4.51
N GLY A 89 -66.28 140.84 5.65
CA GLY A 89 -66.97 142.11 5.82
C GLY A 89 -66.26 143.25 5.10
N ASP A 90 -67.04 144.07 4.40
CA ASP A 90 -66.58 145.34 3.82
C ASP A 90 -67.32 146.49 4.50
N ALA A 91 -66.62 147.17 5.41
CA ALA A 91 -67.17 148.28 6.17
C ALA A 91 -67.48 149.52 5.30
N THR A 92 -66.89 149.62 4.11
CA THR A 92 -67.09 150.76 3.19
C THR A 92 -68.45 150.66 2.50
N THR A 93 -68.80 149.46 2.04
CA THR A 93 -70.06 149.19 1.32
C THR A 93 -71.16 148.67 2.24
N GLY A 94 -70.83 148.30 3.48
CA GLY A 94 -71.78 147.67 4.41
C GLY A 94 -72.17 146.25 4.01
N THR A 95 -71.36 145.57 3.19
CA THR A 95 -71.66 144.24 2.65
C THR A 95 -70.85 143.12 3.31
N LEU A 96 -71.35 141.89 3.20
CA LEU A 96 -70.61 140.68 3.53
C LEU A 96 -70.34 139.91 2.22
N ASN A 97 -69.09 139.86 1.80
CA ASN A 97 -68.67 139.13 0.61
C ASN A 97 -68.48 137.65 0.92
N ILE A 98 -69.25 136.78 0.27
CA ILE A 98 -69.13 135.33 0.39
C ILE A 98 -68.28 134.80 -0.77
N ARG A 99 -67.17 134.11 -0.47
CA ARG A 99 -66.20 133.62 -1.47
C ARG A 99 -65.80 132.17 -1.18
N MET A 100 -65.48 131.43 -2.24
CA MET A 100 -64.84 130.12 -2.12
C MET A 100 -63.32 130.26 -1.92
N ALA A 101 -62.71 129.29 -1.25
CA ALA A 101 -61.25 129.17 -1.19
C ALA A 101 -60.66 128.88 -2.57
N LYS A 102 -59.44 129.38 -2.82
CA LYS A 102 -58.71 129.13 -4.08
C LYS A 102 -58.24 127.67 -4.20
N ALA A 103 -57.98 127.02 -3.07
CA ALA A 103 -57.75 125.59 -2.97
C ALA A 103 -58.82 124.99 -2.07
N LEU A 104 -59.62 124.06 -2.61
CA LEU A 104 -60.67 123.38 -1.86
C LEU A 104 -60.08 122.14 -1.19
N THR A 105 -60.33 121.97 0.11
CA THR A 105 -59.79 120.84 0.90
C THR A 105 -60.88 120.09 1.66
N GLY A 106 -60.67 118.78 1.90
CA GLY A 106 -61.62 117.86 2.56
C GLY A 106 -63.01 117.80 1.94
N LEU A 107 -63.08 117.91 0.63
CA LEU A 107 -64.26 117.52 -0.13
C LEU A 107 -64.31 115.98 -0.25
N SER A 108 -65.50 115.39 -0.09
CA SER A 108 -65.69 113.94 -0.32
C SER A 108 -65.62 113.58 -1.81
N SER A 109 -66.18 114.43 -2.68
CA SER A 109 -66.14 114.25 -4.14
C SER A 109 -66.46 115.55 -4.90
N ALA A 110 -66.06 115.59 -6.17
CA ALA A 110 -66.57 116.50 -7.18
C ALA A 110 -67.16 115.68 -8.33
N THR A 111 -68.43 115.92 -8.67
CA THR A 111 -69.16 115.19 -9.71
C THR A 111 -69.53 116.12 -10.85
N PHE A 112 -69.14 115.76 -12.07
CA PHE A 112 -69.45 116.47 -13.30
C PHE A 112 -70.27 115.55 -14.21
N THR A 113 -71.56 115.87 -14.36
CA THR A 113 -72.48 115.08 -15.19
C THR A 113 -72.73 115.79 -16.52
N THR A 114 -72.56 115.05 -17.62
CA THR A 114 -72.86 115.49 -18.99
C THR A 114 -73.72 114.44 -19.69
N PRO A 115 -74.34 114.76 -20.83
CA PRO A 115 -75.05 113.74 -21.63
C PRO A 115 -74.17 112.56 -22.05
N SER A 116 -72.85 112.76 -22.18
CA SER A 116 -71.89 111.73 -22.60
C SER A 116 -71.40 110.84 -21.45
N GLY A 117 -71.70 111.18 -20.19
CA GLY A 117 -71.28 110.42 -19.03
C GLY A 117 -71.04 111.27 -17.79
N THR A 118 -70.67 110.60 -16.71
CA THR A 118 -70.39 111.20 -15.41
C THR A 118 -68.91 111.06 -15.07
N THR A 119 -68.26 112.16 -14.71
CA THR A 119 -66.91 112.17 -14.15
C THR A 119 -66.99 112.40 -12.65
N VAL A 120 -66.32 111.55 -11.88
CA VAL A 120 -66.20 111.69 -10.42
C VAL A 120 -64.73 111.80 -10.07
N ILE A 121 -64.39 112.84 -9.30
CA ILE A 121 -63.07 113.00 -8.68
C ILE A 121 -63.27 112.88 -7.17
N ASN A 122 -62.57 111.94 -6.53
CA ASN A 122 -62.65 111.71 -5.09
C ASN A 122 -61.30 111.23 -4.53
N GLY A 123 -61.24 110.88 -3.25
CA GLY A 123 -60.02 110.38 -2.60
C GLY A 123 -59.45 109.08 -3.21
N GLY A 124 -60.23 108.34 -4.00
CA GLY A 124 -59.80 107.14 -4.73
C GLY A 124 -59.25 107.42 -6.13
N GLY A 125 -59.41 108.64 -6.67
CA GLY A 125 -58.93 109.04 -7.99
C GLY A 125 -60.01 109.66 -8.87
N MET A 126 -59.89 109.45 -10.19
CA MET A 126 -60.82 109.94 -11.21
C MET A 126 -61.48 108.76 -11.93
N THR A 127 -62.80 108.78 -12.02
CA THR A 127 -63.57 107.79 -12.78
C THR A 127 -64.50 108.50 -13.76
N ILE A 128 -64.52 108.03 -15.00
CA ILE A 128 -65.46 108.44 -16.05
C ILE A 128 -66.37 107.24 -16.34
N THR A 129 -67.66 107.40 -16.05
CA THR A 129 -68.70 106.42 -16.39
C THR A 129 -69.42 106.90 -17.65
N PRO A 130 -69.22 106.26 -18.81
CA PRO A 130 -69.91 106.63 -20.03
C PRO A 130 -71.42 106.41 -19.91
N SER A 131 -72.23 107.21 -20.63
CA SER A 131 -73.70 107.03 -20.65
C SER A 131 -74.16 105.92 -21.60
N THR A 132 -73.27 105.40 -22.45
CA THR A 132 -73.58 104.32 -23.41
C THR A 132 -73.75 102.97 -22.71
N THR A 133 -74.90 102.33 -22.90
CA THR A 133 -75.19 101.00 -22.35
C THR A 133 -74.12 99.98 -22.76
N GLY A 134 -73.51 99.31 -21.76
CA GLY A 134 -72.48 98.29 -21.97
C GLY A 134 -71.04 98.80 -22.09
N ALA A 135 -70.81 100.12 -22.11
CA ALA A 135 -69.45 100.67 -22.07
C ALA A 135 -68.83 100.53 -20.68
N ALA A 136 -67.57 100.08 -20.61
CA ALA A 136 -66.86 99.94 -19.35
C ALA A 136 -66.31 101.31 -18.86
N PRO A 137 -66.29 101.59 -17.54
CA PRO A 137 -65.74 102.82 -17.01
C PRO A 137 -64.24 102.99 -17.28
N ILE A 138 -63.83 104.24 -17.50
CA ILE A 138 -62.42 104.64 -17.57
C ILE A 138 -62.03 105.17 -16.20
N SER A 139 -60.87 104.76 -15.66
CA SER A 139 -60.44 105.26 -14.35
C SER A 139 -58.93 105.44 -14.23
N ILE A 140 -58.55 106.41 -13.39
CA ILE A 140 -57.18 106.65 -12.92
C ILE A 140 -57.25 106.63 -11.40
N THR A 141 -56.72 105.59 -10.78
CA THR A 141 -56.78 105.35 -9.34
C THR A 141 -55.41 104.96 -8.79
N THR A 142 -55.29 104.79 -7.48
CA THR A 142 -54.08 104.20 -6.87
C THR A 142 -53.80 102.77 -7.33
N GLY A 143 -54.82 102.06 -7.83
CA GLY A 143 -54.69 100.74 -8.46
C GLY A 143 -54.20 100.78 -9.91
N GLY A 144 -54.00 101.96 -10.51
CA GLY A 144 -53.55 102.13 -11.89
C GLY A 144 -54.61 102.72 -12.82
N ILE A 145 -54.43 102.49 -14.11
CA ILE A 145 -55.27 103.03 -15.19
C ILE A 145 -56.12 101.89 -15.77
N ASN A 146 -57.44 102.09 -15.83
CA ASN A 146 -58.34 101.26 -16.61
C ASN A 146 -58.82 102.06 -17.83
N ALA A 147 -58.55 101.55 -19.03
CA ALA A 147 -58.95 102.19 -20.29
C ALA A 147 -60.39 101.89 -20.72
N GLY A 148 -61.19 101.19 -19.90
CA GLY A 148 -62.61 100.94 -20.17
C GLY A 148 -62.84 100.08 -21.41
N ASN A 149 -62.01 99.06 -21.63
CA ASN A 149 -62.02 98.21 -22.83
C ASN A 149 -61.87 98.99 -24.15
N THR A 150 -61.18 100.14 -24.13
CA THR A 150 -60.88 100.94 -25.32
C THR A 150 -59.38 100.97 -25.62
N GLU A 151 -59.03 101.29 -26.86
CA GLU A 151 -57.64 101.50 -27.26
C GLU A 151 -57.05 102.76 -26.62
N ILE A 152 -55.84 102.65 -26.09
CA ILE A 152 -55.02 103.81 -25.73
C ILE A 152 -54.29 104.26 -27.01
N LYS A 153 -54.74 105.37 -27.60
CA LYS A 153 -54.16 105.92 -28.83
C LYS A 153 -52.96 106.82 -28.53
N ASN A 154 -52.12 107.03 -29.54
CA ASN A 154 -50.93 107.90 -29.49
C ASN A 154 -49.84 107.45 -28.49
N VAL A 155 -49.70 106.15 -28.29
CA VAL A 155 -48.58 105.57 -27.52
C VAL A 155 -47.32 105.58 -28.40
N ALA A 156 -46.36 106.43 -28.03
CA ALA A 156 -45.03 106.44 -28.65
C ALA A 156 -44.31 105.10 -28.44
N ALA A 157 -43.28 104.81 -29.25
CA ALA A 157 -42.51 103.60 -29.06
C ALA A 157 -41.83 103.60 -27.69
N GLY A 158 -42.03 102.54 -26.91
CA GLY A 158 -41.41 102.38 -25.59
C GLY A 158 -39.90 102.19 -25.72
N THR A 159 -39.12 102.97 -24.97
CA THR A 159 -37.65 102.95 -24.99
C THR A 159 -37.04 102.42 -23.70
N THR A 160 -37.84 102.16 -22.67
CA THR A 160 -37.40 101.64 -21.37
C THR A 160 -38.18 100.37 -21.01
N PRO A 161 -37.67 99.53 -20.08
CA PRO A 161 -38.33 98.26 -19.73
C PRO A 161 -39.77 98.36 -19.22
N ASN A 162 -40.17 99.49 -18.64
CA ASN A 162 -41.50 99.70 -18.06
C ASN A 162 -42.41 100.60 -18.94
N SER A 163 -41.96 100.96 -20.15
CA SER A 163 -42.79 101.70 -21.10
C SER A 163 -43.84 100.80 -21.74
N ALA A 164 -45.04 101.33 -21.99
CA ALA A 164 -46.01 100.65 -22.84
C ALA A 164 -45.44 100.47 -24.26
N VAL A 165 -45.72 99.32 -24.88
CA VAL A 165 -45.36 99.04 -26.27
C VAL A 165 -46.52 99.38 -27.18
N ASN A 166 -46.23 100.00 -28.32
CA ASN A 166 -47.24 100.20 -29.36
C ASN A 166 -47.27 99.00 -30.32
N LYS A 167 -48.35 98.90 -31.12
CA LYS A 167 -48.53 97.78 -32.07
C LYS A 167 -47.37 97.66 -33.07
N GLN A 168 -46.80 98.77 -33.53
CA GLN A 168 -45.68 98.76 -34.48
C GLN A 168 -44.45 98.04 -33.93
N GLN A 169 -44.15 98.20 -32.64
CA GLN A 169 -43.06 97.46 -31.98
C GLN A 169 -43.32 95.96 -31.96
N MET A 170 -44.56 95.53 -31.72
CA MET A 170 -44.95 94.11 -31.77
C MET A 170 -44.88 93.54 -33.19
N ASP A 171 -45.42 94.24 -34.19
CA ASP A 171 -45.38 93.81 -35.61
C ASP A 171 -43.92 93.67 -36.08
N SER A 172 -43.05 94.60 -35.68
CA SER A 172 -41.62 94.58 -35.99
C SER A 172 -40.91 93.39 -35.33
N ALA A 173 -41.24 93.08 -34.08
CA ALA A 173 -40.69 91.92 -33.37
C ALA A 173 -41.11 90.59 -34.04
N ILE A 174 -42.37 90.46 -34.46
CA ILE A 174 -42.88 89.27 -35.15
C ILE A 174 -42.20 89.11 -36.53
N SER A 175 -42.07 90.20 -37.27
CA SER A 175 -41.39 90.18 -38.58
C SER A 175 -39.92 89.74 -38.45
N ASN A 176 -39.19 90.30 -37.48
CA ASN A 176 -37.81 89.90 -37.19
C ASN A 176 -37.70 88.43 -36.75
N ALA A 177 -38.62 87.96 -35.91
CA ALA A 177 -38.64 86.56 -35.48
C ALA A 177 -38.86 85.61 -36.66
N THR A 178 -39.72 85.97 -37.62
CA THR A 178 -40.05 85.13 -38.79
C THR A 178 -38.96 85.15 -39.85
N ALA A 179 -38.31 86.30 -40.07
CA ALA A 179 -37.22 86.44 -41.05
C ALA A 179 -35.94 85.69 -40.63
N ASN A 180 -35.71 85.53 -39.33
CA ASN A 180 -34.53 84.86 -38.78
C ASN A 180 -34.70 83.36 -38.56
N VAL A 181 -35.82 82.75 -38.98
CA VAL A 181 -35.97 81.30 -39.01
C VAL A 181 -35.21 80.76 -40.23
N GLY A 182 -34.01 80.27 -40.01
CA GLY A 182 -33.17 79.60 -40.99
C GLY A 182 -32.09 78.80 -40.27
N PHE A 183 -31.40 77.94 -40.99
CA PHE A 183 -30.24 77.23 -40.46
C PHE A 183 -29.05 77.38 -41.40
N ASN A 184 -27.87 77.55 -40.81
CA ASN A 184 -26.61 77.63 -41.53
C ASN A 184 -26.13 76.21 -41.86
N THR A 185 -25.57 76.04 -43.05
CA THR A 185 -24.99 74.78 -43.51
C THR A 185 -23.50 74.97 -43.79
N ALA A 186 -22.69 73.95 -43.52
CA ALA A 186 -21.27 73.93 -43.86
C ALA A 186 -20.95 72.59 -44.52
N GLY A 187 -20.21 72.65 -45.63
CA GLY A 187 -19.65 71.47 -46.29
C GLY A 187 -18.15 71.41 -46.10
N ASN A 188 -17.50 70.40 -46.68
CA ASN A 188 -16.04 70.29 -46.70
C ASN A 188 -15.37 71.51 -47.37
N THR A 189 -16.07 72.21 -48.27
CA THR A 189 -15.66 73.47 -48.88
C THR A 189 -16.79 74.48 -48.84
N GLY A 190 -16.68 75.47 -47.94
CA GLY A 190 -17.59 76.61 -47.86
C GLY A 190 -18.79 76.45 -46.93
N THR A 191 -19.51 77.54 -46.77
CA THR A 191 -20.69 77.69 -45.90
C THR A 191 -21.84 78.30 -46.67
N GLY A 192 -23.07 77.95 -46.29
CA GLY A 192 -24.30 78.53 -46.82
C GLY A 192 -25.37 78.68 -45.74
N SER A 193 -26.53 79.16 -46.13
CA SER A 193 -27.69 79.30 -45.23
C SER A 193 -28.97 79.05 -46.01
N VAL A 194 -29.93 78.39 -45.36
CA VAL A 194 -31.28 78.20 -45.90
C VAL A 194 -32.25 78.96 -45.01
N SER A 195 -32.84 80.02 -45.55
CA SER A 195 -33.84 80.84 -44.87
C SER A 195 -35.25 80.32 -45.10
N ASN A 196 -36.21 80.79 -44.30
CA ASN A 196 -37.63 80.46 -44.44
C ASN A 196 -38.13 80.69 -45.88
N GLY A 197 -38.83 79.69 -46.45
CA GLY A 197 -39.33 79.70 -47.83
C GLY A 197 -38.34 79.19 -48.89
N GLN A 198 -37.07 78.94 -48.55
CA GLN A 198 -36.07 78.39 -49.47
C GLN A 198 -36.00 76.86 -49.39
N THR A 199 -35.75 76.21 -50.52
CA THR A 199 -35.50 74.75 -50.59
C THR A 199 -34.00 74.46 -50.45
N LEU A 200 -33.62 73.56 -49.53
CA LEU A 200 -32.26 73.03 -49.47
C LEU A 200 -32.06 71.97 -50.57
N SER A 201 -31.29 72.32 -51.61
CA SER A 201 -30.84 71.36 -52.63
C SER A 201 -29.52 70.71 -52.20
N ILE A 202 -29.54 69.40 -52.02
CA ILE A 202 -28.33 68.58 -51.83
C ILE A 202 -28.15 67.79 -53.13
N THR A 203 -27.04 68.04 -53.84
CA THR A 203 -26.75 67.39 -55.12
C THR A 203 -25.63 66.35 -54.96
N GLY A 204 -25.83 65.18 -55.56
CA GLY A 204 -24.79 64.18 -55.71
C GLY A 204 -23.82 64.52 -56.84
N THR A 205 -22.51 64.42 -56.59
CA THR A 205 -21.45 64.53 -57.60
C THR A 205 -20.38 63.45 -57.35
N ASN A 206 -19.51 63.17 -58.31
CA ASN A 206 -18.39 62.23 -58.17
C ASN A 206 -18.78 60.83 -57.65
N GLY A 207 -19.84 60.25 -58.21
CA GLY A 207 -20.27 58.90 -57.83
C GLY A 207 -21.24 58.85 -56.65
N ILE A 208 -21.75 60.00 -56.18
CA ILE A 208 -22.75 60.10 -55.12
C ILE A 208 -24.13 60.38 -55.71
N GLU A 209 -25.16 59.70 -55.21
CA GLU A 209 -26.57 59.97 -55.47
C GLU A 209 -27.28 60.44 -54.20
N THR A 210 -28.25 61.34 -54.36
CA THR A 210 -29.03 61.91 -53.26
C THR A 210 -30.52 61.77 -53.59
N ASN A 211 -31.32 61.21 -52.69
CA ASN A 211 -32.76 61.04 -52.90
C ASN A 211 -33.55 61.67 -51.75
N ALA A 212 -34.46 62.58 -52.07
CA ALA A 212 -35.36 63.20 -51.11
C ALA A 212 -36.72 62.48 -51.13
N SER A 213 -37.14 61.94 -49.99
CA SER A 213 -38.44 61.29 -49.83
C SER A 213 -39.06 61.68 -48.49
N GLY A 214 -40.15 62.45 -48.56
CA GLY A 214 -40.80 63.01 -47.38
C GLY A 214 -39.86 63.93 -46.59
N GLN A 215 -39.62 63.59 -45.33
CA GLN A 215 -38.74 64.36 -44.41
C GLN A 215 -37.29 63.85 -44.40
N SER A 216 -36.95 62.84 -45.22
CA SER A 216 -35.61 62.23 -45.26
C SER A 216 -34.90 62.52 -46.57
N ILE A 217 -33.59 62.78 -46.47
CA ILE A 217 -32.68 62.79 -47.61
C ILE A 217 -31.68 61.66 -47.39
N THR A 218 -31.62 60.71 -48.32
CA THR A 218 -30.59 59.66 -48.32
C THR A 218 -29.45 60.05 -49.25
N VAL A 219 -28.21 59.78 -48.82
CA VAL A 219 -26.99 60.02 -49.59
C VAL A 219 -26.25 58.69 -49.70
N GLY A 220 -25.92 58.27 -50.92
CA GLY A 220 -25.25 56.99 -51.18
C GLY A 220 -24.40 57.03 -52.44
N LEU A 221 -23.71 55.93 -52.74
CA LEU A 221 -23.01 55.78 -54.02
C LEU A 221 -24.03 55.61 -55.15
N ASP A 222 -23.78 56.15 -56.33
CA ASP A 222 -24.62 55.90 -57.50
C ASP A 222 -24.49 54.47 -58.04
N ALA A 223 -25.44 54.07 -58.89
CA ALA A 223 -25.47 52.72 -59.46
C ALA A 223 -24.21 52.36 -60.27
N ALA A 224 -23.65 53.32 -61.03
CA ALA A 224 -22.50 53.11 -61.88
C ALA A 224 -21.22 52.86 -61.06
N THR A 225 -21.01 53.66 -60.02
CA THR A 225 -19.88 53.56 -59.09
C THR A 225 -19.94 52.27 -58.29
N ARG A 226 -21.12 51.89 -57.80
CA ARG A 226 -21.31 50.57 -57.16
C ARG A 226 -20.95 49.42 -58.11
N ALA A 227 -21.36 49.49 -59.38
CA ALA A 227 -21.02 48.48 -60.37
C ALA A 227 -19.50 48.41 -60.65
N GLN A 228 -18.84 49.57 -60.76
CA GLN A 228 -17.38 49.62 -60.92
C GLN A 228 -16.64 48.98 -59.74
N ILE A 229 -17.04 49.28 -58.49
CA ILE A 229 -16.45 48.69 -57.29
C ILE A 229 -16.65 47.16 -57.26
N ASN A 230 -17.84 46.68 -57.60
CA ASN A 230 -18.14 45.25 -57.65
C ASN A 230 -17.32 44.54 -58.74
N ASN A 231 -17.15 45.16 -59.91
CA ASN A 231 -16.32 44.62 -60.99
C ASN A 231 -14.83 44.58 -60.61
N ALA A 232 -14.31 45.63 -59.96
CA ALA A 232 -12.94 45.68 -59.47
C ALA A 232 -12.69 44.57 -58.43
N THR A 233 -13.62 44.38 -57.49
CA THR A 233 -13.58 43.32 -56.49
C THR A 233 -13.58 41.93 -57.14
N THR A 234 -14.43 41.71 -58.14
CA THR A 234 -14.49 40.45 -58.89
C THR A 234 -13.19 40.19 -59.65
N THR A 235 -12.62 41.22 -60.29
CA THR A 235 -11.34 41.14 -61.02
C THR A 235 -10.19 40.79 -60.07
N ALA A 236 -10.11 41.47 -58.92
CA ALA A 236 -9.09 41.19 -57.90
C ALA A 236 -9.20 39.77 -57.35
N ASN A 237 -10.41 39.30 -57.03
CA ASN A 237 -10.65 37.93 -56.56
C ASN A 237 -10.29 36.89 -57.63
N ASN A 238 -10.59 37.15 -58.90
CA ASN A 238 -10.22 36.24 -60.00
C ASN A 238 -8.71 36.19 -60.24
N ALA A 239 -7.95 37.26 -59.94
CA ALA A 239 -6.50 37.27 -60.07
C ALA A 239 -5.77 36.50 -58.95
N ALA A 240 -6.39 36.29 -57.79
CA ALA A 240 -5.77 35.70 -56.60
C ALA A 240 -6.34 34.31 -56.23
N LYS A 241 -6.75 33.51 -57.22
CA LYS A 241 -7.42 32.23 -56.96
C LYS A 241 -6.42 31.17 -56.45
N LYS A 242 -6.69 30.59 -55.28
CA LYS A 242 -5.81 29.58 -54.63
C LYS A 242 -5.68 28.26 -55.39
N ASP A 243 -6.67 27.92 -56.21
CA ASP A 243 -6.68 26.71 -57.04
C ASP A 243 -5.96 26.91 -58.39
N LEU A 244 -5.40 28.11 -58.63
CA LEU A 244 -4.66 28.47 -59.84
C LEU A 244 -5.49 28.38 -61.13
N SER A 245 -6.83 28.36 -61.06
CA SER A 245 -7.67 28.25 -62.26
C SER A 245 -7.60 29.48 -63.18
N ASN A 246 -7.01 30.57 -62.70
CA ASN A 246 -6.79 31.82 -63.43
C ASN A 246 -5.42 31.88 -64.14
N ILE A 247 -4.56 30.86 -63.96
CA ILE A 247 -3.26 30.80 -64.64
C ILE A 247 -3.45 30.27 -66.06
N ASP A 248 -2.95 31.04 -67.03
CA ASP A 248 -2.95 30.67 -68.44
C ASP A 248 -1.87 29.61 -68.78
N ASN A 249 -1.79 29.21 -70.04
CA ASN A 249 -0.82 28.18 -70.44
C ASN A 249 0.64 28.62 -70.25
N ALA A 250 0.93 29.92 -70.39
CA ALA A 250 2.28 30.46 -70.18
C ALA A 250 2.67 30.40 -68.70
N GLY A 251 1.79 30.83 -67.80
CA GLY A 251 2.01 30.74 -66.36
C GLY A 251 2.14 29.29 -65.87
N LYS A 252 1.36 28.35 -66.44
CA LYS A 252 1.54 26.90 -66.18
C LYS A 252 2.94 26.42 -66.59
N GLN A 253 3.48 26.92 -67.69
CA GLN A 253 4.82 26.56 -68.14
C GLN A 253 5.90 27.14 -67.23
N VAL A 254 5.75 28.38 -66.76
CA VAL A 254 6.67 28.98 -65.77
C VAL A 254 6.70 28.15 -64.49
N ILE A 255 5.54 27.75 -63.96
CA ILE A 255 5.46 26.89 -62.77
C ILE A 255 6.18 25.55 -62.99
N LYS A 256 5.97 24.89 -64.14
CA LYS A 256 6.66 23.63 -64.47
C LYS A 256 8.18 23.79 -64.59
N ASN A 257 8.64 24.93 -65.13
CA ASN A 257 10.06 25.22 -65.28
C ASN A 257 10.71 25.55 -63.93
N THR A 258 10.05 26.32 -63.07
CA THR A 258 10.55 26.65 -61.73
C THR A 258 10.64 25.42 -60.82
N ALA A 259 9.74 24.45 -61.01
CA ALA A 259 9.77 23.18 -60.28
C ALA A 259 10.86 22.20 -60.79
N ALA A 260 11.66 22.57 -61.80
CA ALA A 260 12.70 21.71 -62.32
C ALA A 260 13.89 21.59 -61.36
N TRP A 261 14.47 20.40 -61.30
CA TRP A 261 15.68 20.09 -60.52
C TRP A 261 16.61 19.21 -61.35
N ASN A 262 17.88 19.10 -60.97
CA ASN A 262 18.86 18.32 -61.73
C ASN A 262 19.18 17.00 -61.02
N VAL A 263 19.19 15.89 -61.75
CA VAL A 263 19.69 14.58 -61.30
C VAL A 263 21.09 14.34 -61.86
N LYS A 264 22.01 13.88 -61.02
CA LYS A 264 23.37 13.50 -61.42
C LYS A 264 23.72 12.18 -60.78
N VAL A 265 24.07 11.17 -61.58
CA VAL A 265 24.51 9.86 -61.11
C VAL A 265 26.01 9.75 -61.39
N ASN A 266 26.81 9.58 -60.33
CA ASN A 266 28.27 9.52 -60.39
C ASN A 266 28.88 10.75 -61.10
N GLY A 267 29.99 10.56 -61.84
CA GLY A 267 30.68 11.60 -62.59
C GLY A 267 30.01 12.02 -63.91
N ALA A 268 28.79 11.55 -64.21
CA ALA A 268 28.07 11.90 -65.44
C ALA A 268 27.63 13.38 -65.45
N ALA A 269 27.22 13.90 -66.61
CA ALA A 269 26.61 15.22 -66.71
C ALA A 269 25.28 15.28 -65.92
N ALA A 270 24.91 16.47 -65.45
CA ALA A 270 23.62 16.66 -64.76
C ALA A 270 22.48 16.73 -65.78
N GLU A 271 21.40 16.00 -65.53
CA GLU A 271 20.19 15.97 -66.35
C GLU A 271 19.07 16.75 -65.66
N THR A 272 18.35 17.61 -66.39
CA THR A 272 17.24 18.38 -65.82
C THR A 272 15.94 17.59 -65.85
N VAL A 273 15.33 17.41 -64.67
CA VAL A 273 14.01 16.83 -64.45
C VAL A 273 13.01 17.97 -64.32
N LYS A 274 12.15 18.16 -65.31
CA LYS A 274 11.12 19.21 -65.32
C LYS A 274 9.86 18.79 -64.56
N GLY A 275 9.01 19.75 -64.22
CA GLY A 275 7.71 19.47 -63.60
C GLY A 275 6.82 18.58 -64.48
N GLY A 276 6.68 17.31 -64.10
CA GLY A 276 5.93 16.28 -64.83
C GLY A 276 6.78 15.13 -65.36
N ASP A 277 8.11 15.24 -65.33
CA ASP A 277 9.02 14.16 -65.73
C ASP A 277 9.07 13.07 -64.65
N THR A 278 9.29 11.82 -65.07
CA THR A 278 9.44 10.66 -64.18
C THR A 278 10.90 10.21 -64.13
N VAL A 279 11.46 10.11 -62.92
CA VAL A 279 12.77 9.47 -62.69
C VAL A 279 12.55 8.04 -62.22
N THR A 280 13.13 7.07 -62.95
CA THR A 280 12.97 5.64 -62.66
C THR A 280 14.22 5.09 -61.97
N PHE A 281 14.03 4.41 -60.84
CA PHE A 281 15.08 3.63 -60.17
C PHE A 281 14.80 2.14 -60.34
N ASN A 282 15.71 1.42 -61.01
CA ASN A 282 15.57 -0.01 -61.28
C ASN A 282 16.46 -0.83 -60.33
N ASP A 283 16.00 -2.03 -59.96
CA ASP A 283 16.81 -3.01 -59.24
C ASP A 283 17.99 -3.46 -60.11
N GLY A 284 19.20 -3.50 -59.53
CA GLY A 284 20.36 -4.18 -60.11
C GLY A 284 20.43 -5.64 -59.68
N ASP A 285 21.49 -6.37 -60.07
CA ASP A 285 21.63 -7.79 -59.73
C ASP A 285 21.69 -8.05 -58.21
N ASN A 286 22.45 -7.24 -57.47
CA ASN A 286 22.63 -7.38 -56.02
C ASN A 286 21.98 -6.25 -55.19
N ILE A 287 21.33 -5.30 -55.86
CA ILE A 287 20.71 -4.12 -55.24
C ILE A 287 19.19 -4.23 -55.35
N LYS A 288 18.50 -3.95 -54.24
CA LYS A 288 17.06 -3.82 -54.16
C LYS A 288 16.69 -2.37 -53.89
N VAL A 289 15.85 -1.80 -54.73
CA VAL A 289 15.25 -0.49 -54.55
C VAL A 289 13.78 -0.67 -54.21
N THR A 290 13.34 -0.01 -53.14
CA THR A 290 11.92 0.06 -52.77
C THR A 290 11.50 1.51 -52.57
N ASN A 291 10.22 1.78 -52.82
CA ASN A 291 9.61 3.08 -52.56
C ASN A 291 8.48 2.89 -51.53
N THR A 292 8.50 3.67 -50.46
CA THR A 292 7.33 3.89 -49.60
C THR A 292 6.96 5.37 -49.63
N GLY A 293 6.00 5.74 -50.48
CA GLY A 293 5.59 7.12 -50.67
C GLY A 293 6.65 7.98 -51.35
N LYS A 294 7.42 8.75 -50.56
CA LYS A 294 8.50 9.63 -51.03
C LYS A 294 9.90 9.13 -50.65
N ASP A 295 9.97 8.07 -49.82
CA ASP A 295 11.24 7.52 -49.37
C ASP A 295 11.69 6.41 -50.32
N ILE A 296 12.82 6.64 -50.99
CA ILE A 296 13.50 5.64 -51.80
C ILE A 296 14.53 4.95 -50.91
N THR A 297 14.33 3.66 -50.66
CA THR A 297 15.29 2.83 -49.91
C THR A 297 16.11 2.01 -50.90
N ILE A 298 17.43 2.11 -50.81
CA ILE A 298 18.38 1.30 -51.58
C ILE A 298 19.05 0.34 -50.60
N ALA A 299 18.84 -0.96 -50.78
CA ALA A 299 19.37 -2.03 -49.93
C ALA A 299 20.10 -3.10 -50.76
N THR A 300 20.92 -3.92 -50.11
CA THR A 300 21.41 -5.16 -50.72
C THR A 300 20.28 -6.19 -50.74
N LYS A 301 20.23 -7.05 -51.77
CA LYS A 301 19.30 -8.19 -51.77
C LYS A 301 19.64 -9.16 -50.64
N LYS A 302 18.64 -9.95 -50.21
CA LYS A 302 18.84 -11.06 -49.25
C LYS A 302 19.77 -12.13 -49.85
N ASP A 303 19.49 -12.48 -51.11
CA ASP A 303 20.31 -13.38 -51.90
C ASP A 303 21.11 -12.55 -52.90
N VAL A 304 22.43 -12.66 -52.81
CA VAL A 304 23.38 -11.92 -53.66
C VAL A 304 24.22 -12.92 -54.46
N SER A 305 24.42 -12.61 -55.73
CA SER A 305 25.31 -13.36 -56.62
C SER A 305 26.49 -12.47 -56.96
N PHE A 306 27.66 -12.80 -56.42
CA PHE A 306 28.92 -12.21 -56.83
C PHE A 306 29.68 -13.19 -57.69
N ASP A 307 30.29 -12.71 -58.78
CA ASP A 307 31.26 -13.53 -59.51
C ASP A 307 32.55 -13.70 -58.70
N LYS A 308 32.93 -12.67 -57.92
CA LYS A 308 34.10 -12.68 -57.05
C LYS A 308 33.93 -11.75 -55.86
N VAL A 309 34.28 -12.22 -54.66
CA VAL A 309 34.38 -11.41 -53.44
C VAL A 309 35.83 -11.43 -52.97
N THR A 310 36.41 -10.25 -52.74
CA THR A 310 37.80 -10.11 -52.24
C THR A 310 37.77 -9.34 -50.93
N VAL A 311 38.30 -9.94 -49.86
CA VAL A 311 38.45 -9.33 -48.52
C VAL A 311 39.90 -9.49 -48.09
N GLY A 312 40.70 -8.44 -48.24
CA GLY A 312 42.16 -8.55 -48.09
C GLY A 312 42.72 -9.57 -49.07
N ASN A 313 43.40 -10.60 -48.54
CA ASN A 313 43.94 -11.70 -49.34
C ASN A 313 42.93 -12.82 -49.62
N VAL A 314 41.80 -12.86 -48.89
CA VAL A 314 40.80 -13.92 -49.05
C VAL A 314 39.96 -13.63 -50.29
N VAL A 315 39.87 -14.62 -51.16
CA VAL A 315 39.12 -14.55 -52.41
C VAL A 315 38.14 -15.71 -52.48
N ILE A 316 36.85 -15.39 -52.62
CA ILE A 316 35.79 -16.33 -52.98
C ILE A 316 35.49 -16.11 -54.46
N ASP A 317 35.77 -17.09 -55.29
CA ASP A 317 35.70 -16.96 -56.74
C ASP A 317 34.78 -18.04 -57.33
N LYS A 318 33.68 -17.60 -57.95
CA LYS A 318 32.67 -18.49 -58.55
C LYS A 318 33.23 -19.33 -59.69
N ASN A 319 34.17 -18.80 -60.47
CA ASN A 319 34.73 -19.54 -61.60
C ASN A 319 35.56 -20.74 -61.12
N THR A 320 36.22 -20.61 -59.97
CA THR A 320 36.99 -21.72 -59.39
C THR A 320 36.20 -22.55 -58.39
N ASN A 321 35.07 -22.04 -57.88
CA ASN A 321 34.35 -22.58 -56.72
C ASN A 321 35.26 -22.80 -55.51
N ARG A 322 36.29 -21.95 -55.35
CA ARG A 322 37.28 -22.06 -54.28
C ARG A 322 37.28 -20.81 -53.42
N ILE A 323 37.56 -21.05 -52.14
CA ILE A 323 38.03 -20.05 -51.20
C ILE A 323 39.56 -20.14 -51.20
N SER A 324 40.23 -19.05 -51.52
CA SER A 324 41.70 -18.96 -51.59
C SER A 324 42.23 -17.81 -50.75
N GLY A 325 43.52 -17.83 -50.44
CA GLY A 325 44.16 -16.82 -49.57
C GLY A 325 43.90 -17.00 -48.06
N LEU A 326 43.34 -18.14 -47.64
CA LEU A 326 43.25 -18.52 -46.23
C LEU A 326 44.66 -18.77 -45.66
N ALA A 327 44.97 -18.08 -44.56
CA ALA A 327 46.15 -18.38 -43.75
C ALA A 327 46.00 -19.72 -43.01
N ASN A 328 47.04 -20.16 -42.31
CA ASN A 328 46.91 -21.31 -41.41
C ASN A 328 46.04 -20.91 -40.21
N ALA A 329 45.00 -21.70 -39.92
CA ALA A 329 44.17 -21.53 -38.73
C ALA A 329 45.02 -21.54 -37.45
N ALA A 330 44.93 -20.49 -36.66
CA ALA A 330 45.60 -20.34 -35.36
C ALA A 330 44.68 -20.72 -34.18
N ASN A 331 43.36 -20.55 -34.34
CA ASN A 331 42.34 -20.83 -33.34
C ASN A 331 41.34 -21.90 -33.81
N ASN A 332 40.59 -22.49 -32.87
CA ASN A 332 39.66 -23.59 -33.14
C ASN A 332 38.41 -23.16 -33.95
N ASP A 333 38.14 -21.87 -34.07
CA ASP A 333 37.01 -21.27 -34.80
C ASP A 333 37.41 -20.72 -36.18
N GLU A 334 38.67 -20.88 -36.57
CA GLU A 334 39.17 -20.47 -37.88
C GLU A 334 39.00 -21.58 -38.93
N ALA A 335 38.82 -21.17 -40.19
CA ALA A 335 38.77 -22.09 -41.31
C ALA A 335 40.17 -22.65 -41.62
N VAL A 336 40.28 -23.98 -41.70
CA VAL A 336 41.54 -24.67 -42.05
C VAL A 336 41.78 -24.69 -43.56
N ASN A 337 43.03 -24.52 -43.97
CA ASN A 337 43.40 -24.65 -45.38
C ASN A 337 43.89 -26.08 -45.73
N LEU A 338 43.98 -26.39 -47.03
CA LEU A 338 44.40 -27.70 -47.53
C LEU A 338 45.82 -28.09 -47.05
N GLY A 339 46.71 -27.12 -46.85
CA GLY A 339 48.07 -27.37 -46.34
C GLY A 339 48.07 -27.95 -44.92
N GLN A 340 47.25 -27.39 -44.03
CA GLN A 340 47.08 -27.91 -42.67
C GLN A 340 46.46 -29.32 -42.65
N MET A 341 45.46 -29.57 -43.50
CA MET A 341 44.83 -30.88 -43.60
C MET A 341 45.80 -31.95 -44.15
N ASN A 342 46.60 -31.61 -45.17
CA ASN A 342 47.63 -32.51 -45.69
C ASN A 342 48.70 -32.85 -44.65
N ALA A 343 49.11 -31.88 -43.82
CA ALA A 343 50.07 -32.13 -42.73
C ALA A 343 49.48 -33.08 -41.66
N ALA A 344 48.22 -32.90 -41.29
CA ALA A 344 47.52 -33.79 -40.36
C ALA A 344 47.40 -35.22 -40.91
N ILE A 345 47.01 -35.38 -42.19
CA ILE A 345 46.90 -36.68 -42.85
C ILE A 345 48.28 -37.36 -42.92
N SER A 346 49.32 -36.63 -43.33
CA SER A 346 50.69 -37.17 -43.40
C SER A 346 51.17 -37.72 -42.05
N THR A 347 50.83 -37.04 -40.95
CA THR A 347 51.13 -37.51 -39.59
C THR A 347 50.41 -38.83 -39.27
N ALA A 348 49.16 -38.98 -39.70
CA ALA A 348 48.39 -40.20 -39.48
C ALA A 348 48.89 -41.39 -40.33
N THR A 349 49.26 -41.16 -41.59
CA THR A 349 49.71 -42.23 -42.52
C THR A 349 51.13 -42.71 -42.21
N ALA A 350 51.96 -41.90 -41.54
CA ALA A 350 53.34 -42.26 -41.19
C ALA A 350 53.46 -43.35 -40.10
N GLY A 351 52.35 -43.82 -39.51
CA GLY A 351 52.36 -44.97 -38.60
C GLY A 351 53.19 -44.76 -37.32
N THR A 352 53.41 -43.52 -36.89
CA THR A 352 54.28 -43.14 -35.77
C THR A 352 53.72 -43.51 -34.39
N GLY A 353 52.54 -44.15 -34.34
CA GLY A 353 51.96 -44.69 -33.12
C GLY A 353 52.78 -45.86 -32.56
N THR A 354 52.74 -46.01 -31.23
CA THR A 354 53.41 -47.10 -30.51
C THR A 354 52.38 -48.01 -29.82
N ILE A 355 52.60 -49.33 -29.84
CA ILE A 355 51.85 -50.29 -29.03
C ILE A 355 52.62 -50.54 -27.72
N LYS A 356 51.91 -50.49 -26.59
CA LYS A 356 52.46 -50.78 -25.25
C LYS A 356 52.18 -52.23 -24.85
N TYR A 357 53.16 -52.94 -24.26
CA TYR A 357 53.02 -54.35 -23.85
C TYR A 357 53.83 -54.71 -22.59
N LYS A 358 53.50 -55.85 -21.97
CA LYS A 358 54.20 -56.43 -20.79
C LYS A 358 54.36 -57.94 -20.98
N ALA A 359 55.48 -58.51 -20.56
CA ALA A 359 55.64 -59.97 -20.46
C ALA A 359 55.46 -60.40 -18.99
N ASN A 360 54.61 -61.41 -18.74
CA ASN A 360 54.36 -62.00 -17.41
C ASN A 360 54.11 -60.96 -16.28
N GLY A 361 53.40 -59.86 -16.59
CA GLY A 361 53.09 -58.82 -15.61
C GLY A 361 54.23 -57.83 -15.28
N GLY A 362 55.37 -57.88 -15.98
CA GLY A 362 56.52 -57.00 -15.77
C GLY A 362 56.36 -55.55 -16.26
N THR A 363 57.49 -54.85 -16.42
CA THR A 363 57.55 -53.45 -16.85
C THR A 363 56.97 -53.23 -18.26
N GLN A 364 56.24 -52.13 -18.44
CA GLN A 364 55.65 -51.78 -19.73
C GLN A 364 56.73 -51.34 -20.72
N ASN A 365 56.86 -52.08 -21.81
CA ASN A 365 57.67 -51.70 -22.97
C ASN A 365 56.76 -51.16 -24.08
N SER A 366 57.35 -50.51 -25.08
CA SER A 366 56.63 -50.02 -26.24
C SER A 366 57.40 -50.36 -27.52
N VAL A 367 56.67 -50.68 -28.58
CA VAL A 367 57.21 -50.89 -29.91
C VAL A 367 56.45 -50.02 -30.91
N ALA A 368 57.18 -49.44 -31.87
CA ALA A 368 56.54 -48.72 -32.96
C ALA A 368 55.70 -49.68 -33.81
N LEU A 369 54.56 -49.21 -34.31
CA LEU A 369 53.70 -49.99 -35.22
C LEU A 369 54.48 -50.50 -36.45
N THR A 370 55.46 -49.73 -36.92
CA THR A 370 56.32 -50.07 -38.06
C THR A 370 57.34 -51.17 -37.75
N THR A 371 57.69 -51.40 -36.48
CA THR A 371 58.68 -52.42 -36.10
C THR A 371 58.04 -53.78 -35.79
N GLY A 372 56.85 -53.81 -35.16
CA GLY A 372 56.12 -55.05 -34.84
C GLY A 372 56.75 -55.90 -33.72
N PHE A 373 56.11 -57.03 -33.37
CA PHE A 373 56.63 -58.01 -32.40
C PHE A 373 57.38 -59.15 -33.09
N ASP A 374 58.51 -59.57 -32.50
CA ASP A 374 59.28 -60.77 -32.90
C ASP A 374 59.10 -61.88 -31.86
N PHE A 375 58.35 -62.94 -32.20
CA PHE A 375 58.05 -64.06 -31.30
C PHE A 375 59.03 -65.22 -31.55
N LYS A 376 59.79 -65.64 -30.53
CA LYS A 376 60.84 -66.68 -30.66
C LYS A 376 60.57 -67.90 -29.78
N GLY A 377 60.68 -69.10 -30.37
CA GLY A 377 60.69 -70.37 -29.65
C GLY A 377 62.05 -70.68 -29.02
N ASP A 378 62.14 -71.86 -28.38
CA ASP A 378 63.37 -72.38 -27.76
C ASP A 378 63.56 -73.89 -28.03
N SER A 379 64.49 -74.54 -27.30
CA SER A 379 64.80 -75.96 -27.47
C SER A 379 63.66 -76.92 -27.10
N ASN A 380 62.63 -76.47 -26.39
CA ASN A 380 61.48 -77.29 -25.99
C ASN A 380 60.15 -76.78 -26.58
N ILE A 381 60.08 -75.53 -27.08
CA ILE A 381 58.88 -74.89 -27.65
C ILE A 381 59.16 -74.33 -29.05
N GLN A 382 58.33 -74.70 -30.03
CA GLN A 382 58.30 -74.10 -31.37
C GLN A 382 57.23 -73.02 -31.48
N ILE A 383 57.58 -71.92 -32.15
CA ILE A 383 56.67 -70.83 -32.50
C ILE A 383 56.62 -70.67 -34.02
N THR A 384 55.42 -70.58 -34.60
CA THR A 384 55.21 -70.30 -36.03
C THR A 384 54.07 -69.30 -36.23
N ALA A 385 54.21 -68.43 -37.24
CA ALA A 385 53.10 -67.60 -37.69
C ALA A 385 52.13 -68.44 -38.52
N ASP A 386 50.82 -68.17 -38.39
CA ASP A 386 49.81 -68.78 -39.26
C ASP A 386 49.75 -68.03 -40.60
N PRO A 387 50.15 -68.64 -41.73
CA PRO A 387 50.14 -67.97 -43.03
C PRO A 387 48.73 -67.69 -43.56
N ALA A 388 47.69 -68.34 -43.03
CA ALA A 388 46.30 -68.12 -43.46
C ALA A 388 45.59 -67.00 -42.68
N ASN A 389 46.08 -66.65 -41.49
CA ASN A 389 45.42 -65.71 -40.58
C ASN A 389 46.40 -64.63 -40.10
N SER A 390 46.31 -63.44 -40.70
CA SER A 390 47.18 -62.29 -40.37
C SER A 390 47.11 -61.96 -38.87
N GLY A 391 48.27 -61.97 -38.20
CA GLY A 391 48.41 -61.64 -36.77
C GLY A 391 48.30 -62.81 -35.79
N VAL A 392 48.05 -64.06 -36.25
CA VAL A 392 47.96 -65.24 -35.39
C VAL A 392 49.32 -65.97 -35.27
N ILE A 393 49.69 -66.35 -34.03
CA ILE A 393 50.95 -67.03 -33.69
C ILE A 393 50.65 -68.32 -32.92
N ASN A 394 51.21 -69.45 -33.38
CA ASN A 394 51.01 -70.79 -32.82
C ASN A 394 52.19 -71.25 -31.95
N TYR A 395 51.93 -72.01 -30.88
CA TYR A 395 52.93 -72.55 -29.93
C TYR A 395 52.78 -74.07 -29.77
N LYS A 396 53.89 -74.84 -29.85
CA LYS A 396 53.88 -76.31 -29.74
C LYS A 396 55.12 -76.86 -29.01
N LEU A 397 54.98 -77.93 -28.22
CA LEU A 397 56.11 -78.64 -27.61
C LEU A 397 56.90 -79.47 -28.62
N ASN A 398 58.21 -79.53 -28.44
CA ASN A 398 59.09 -80.39 -29.23
C ASN A 398 58.89 -81.88 -28.91
N PRO A 399 59.02 -82.78 -29.90
CA PRO A 399 58.91 -84.22 -29.68
C PRO A 399 59.94 -84.79 -28.70
N ALA A 400 61.13 -84.19 -28.65
CA ALA A 400 62.17 -84.52 -27.67
C ALA A 400 62.33 -83.33 -26.72
N LEU A 401 62.23 -83.61 -25.42
CA LEU A 401 62.45 -82.61 -24.38
C LEU A 401 63.83 -82.80 -23.78
N THR A 402 64.60 -81.73 -23.72
CA THR A 402 65.98 -81.74 -23.19
C THR A 402 66.11 -80.84 -21.97
N GLY A 403 66.95 -81.24 -21.03
CA GLY A 403 67.20 -80.48 -19.79
C GLY A 403 66.07 -80.54 -18.74
N ILE A 404 65.14 -81.50 -18.85
CA ILE A 404 64.04 -81.67 -17.90
C ILE A 404 64.51 -82.46 -16.67
N THR A 405 64.40 -81.87 -15.48
CA THR A 405 64.79 -82.49 -14.20
C THR A 405 63.66 -83.29 -13.55
N SER A 406 62.42 -82.92 -13.83
CA SER A 406 61.23 -83.59 -13.31
C SER A 406 60.01 -83.33 -14.18
N ILE A 407 59.09 -84.28 -14.23
CA ILE A 407 57.75 -84.09 -14.80
C ILE A 407 56.75 -84.20 -13.65
N SER A 408 55.97 -83.14 -13.43
CA SER A 408 54.97 -83.04 -12.36
C SER A 408 53.65 -82.53 -12.90
N GLY A 409 52.54 -83.12 -12.45
CA GLY A 409 51.18 -82.64 -12.73
C GLY A 409 50.76 -81.42 -11.90
N GLY A 410 51.67 -80.86 -11.09
CA GLY A 410 51.41 -79.73 -10.20
C GLY A 410 51.45 -80.11 -8.72
N THR A 411 51.10 -79.16 -7.86
CA THR A 411 51.15 -79.32 -6.40
C THR A 411 50.28 -80.49 -5.92
N GLY A 412 50.93 -81.52 -5.35
CA GLY A 412 50.27 -82.70 -4.78
C GLY A 412 50.16 -83.92 -5.72
N ALA A 413 50.55 -83.79 -6.99
CA ALA A 413 50.56 -84.91 -7.93
C ALA A 413 51.86 -85.74 -7.85
N PRO A 414 51.83 -87.03 -8.21
CA PRO A 414 53.04 -87.84 -8.34
C PRO A 414 54.03 -87.15 -9.28
N THR A 415 55.29 -87.11 -8.87
CA THR A 415 56.36 -86.51 -9.66
C THR A 415 57.37 -87.58 -10.03
N ILE A 416 57.68 -87.68 -11.32
CA ILE A 416 58.78 -88.49 -11.81
C ILE A 416 60.01 -87.60 -11.81
N THR A 417 60.96 -87.94 -10.93
CA THR A 417 62.25 -87.26 -10.89
C THR A 417 63.28 -88.13 -11.58
N LEU A 418 63.96 -87.56 -12.58
CA LEU A 418 65.00 -88.24 -13.36
C LEU A 418 66.35 -87.80 -12.78
N ASN A 419 66.90 -88.59 -11.84
CA ASN A 419 68.16 -88.23 -11.20
C ASN A 419 69.32 -88.77 -12.02
N ALA A 420 70.17 -87.88 -12.52
CA ALA A 420 71.38 -88.26 -13.24
C ALA A 420 72.38 -88.96 -12.30
N GLY A 421 72.92 -90.10 -12.73
CA GLY A 421 74.02 -90.79 -12.04
C GLY A 421 75.36 -90.11 -12.33
N SER A 422 76.29 -90.14 -11.37
CA SER A 422 77.66 -89.62 -11.56
C SER A 422 78.65 -90.78 -11.64
N GLY A 423 79.28 -90.94 -12.81
CA GLY A 423 80.34 -91.93 -13.03
C GLY A 423 79.91 -93.37 -12.76
N SER A 424 80.32 -93.92 -11.61
CA SER A 424 80.25 -95.35 -11.26
C SER A 424 78.97 -95.77 -10.52
N THR A 425 78.06 -94.84 -10.21
CA THR A 425 76.73 -95.13 -9.63
C THR A 425 75.64 -94.96 -10.70
N PRO A 426 74.84 -96.00 -11.01
CA PRO A 426 73.73 -95.88 -11.95
C PRO A 426 72.74 -94.80 -11.49
N GLY A 427 72.26 -93.98 -12.43
CA GLY A 427 71.20 -93.01 -12.14
C GLY A 427 69.93 -93.72 -11.66
N ASN A 428 69.18 -93.08 -10.77
CA ASN A 428 67.94 -93.65 -10.26
C ASN A 428 66.72 -92.83 -10.69
N VAL A 429 65.58 -93.52 -10.77
CA VAL A 429 64.28 -92.88 -10.95
C VAL A 429 63.62 -92.84 -9.59
N SER A 430 63.25 -91.64 -9.15
CA SER A 430 62.51 -91.46 -7.90
C SER A 430 61.07 -91.10 -8.18
N ILE A 431 60.16 -91.87 -7.60
CA ILE A 431 58.72 -91.64 -7.60
C ILE A 431 58.33 -91.40 -6.15
N ASN A 432 57.75 -90.24 -5.88
CA ASN A 432 57.39 -89.80 -4.52
C ASN A 432 56.01 -90.32 -4.05
N SER A 433 55.56 -91.45 -4.61
CA SER A 433 54.26 -92.08 -4.31
C SER A 433 54.34 -93.59 -4.56
N ASN A 434 53.23 -94.31 -4.35
CA ASN A 434 53.16 -95.74 -4.54
C ASN A 434 53.44 -96.13 -6.00
N LEU A 435 54.19 -97.22 -6.19
CA LEU A 435 54.46 -97.82 -7.49
C LEU A 435 53.42 -98.91 -7.77
N ASP A 436 52.49 -98.65 -8.69
CA ASP A 436 51.61 -99.68 -9.25
C ASP A 436 52.21 -100.22 -10.57
N MET A 437 52.59 -101.50 -10.58
CA MET A 437 53.13 -102.19 -11.75
C MET A 437 52.05 -102.90 -12.58
N GLY A 438 50.77 -102.68 -12.28
CA GLY A 438 49.63 -103.25 -13.01
C GLY A 438 49.56 -104.78 -12.93
N GLY A 439 49.99 -105.36 -11.80
CA GLY A 439 50.02 -106.81 -11.57
C GLY A 439 51.14 -107.57 -12.28
N LYS A 440 52.15 -106.88 -12.82
CA LYS A 440 53.32 -107.50 -13.45
C LYS A 440 54.40 -107.87 -12.44
N GLN A 441 55.22 -108.86 -12.81
CA GLN A 441 56.34 -109.31 -11.98
C GLN A 441 57.43 -108.23 -11.88
N ILE A 442 58.04 -108.14 -10.70
CA ILE A 442 59.26 -107.37 -10.47
C ILE A 442 60.43 -108.36 -10.43
N ASN A 443 61.29 -108.32 -11.45
CA ASN A 443 62.42 -109.22 -11.60
C ASN A 443 63.72 -108.57 -11.07
N ASN A 444 64.71 -109.40 -10.74
CA ASN A 444 66.03 -108.99 -10.23
C ASN A 444 66.02 -108.29 -8.86
N ILE A 445 65.13 -108.73 -7.96
CA ILE A 445 65.15 -108.30 -6.56
C ILE A 445 66.33 -109.01 -5.85
N GLY A 446 67.31 -108.22 -5.41
CA GLY A 446 68.46 -108.71 -4.63
C GLY A 446 68.06 -109.32 -3.28
N ALA A 447 68.96 -110.04 -2.62
CA ALA A 447 68.69 -110.56 -1.28
C ALA A 447 68.50 -109.41 -0.28
N ALA A 448 67.43 -109.47 0.53
CA ALA A 448 67.16 -108.45 1.53
C ALA A 448 68.28 -108.45 2.59
N THR A 449 68.96 -107.31 2.73
CA THR A 449 70.07 -107.11 3.68
C THR A 449 69.74 -106.08 4.75
N HIS A 450 68.68 -105.29 4.54
CA HIS A 450 68.23 -104.25 5.46
C HIS A 450 66.72 -104.32 5.72
N ALA A 451 66.29 -103.73 6.83
CA ALA A 451 64.87 -103.63 7.17
C ALA A 451 64.15 -102.70 6.17
N GLY A 452 63.16 -103.24 5.45
CA GLY A 452 62.39 -102.51 4.42
C GLY A 452 62.66 -103.00 2.99
N ASP A 453 63.71 -103.80 2.78
CA ASP A 453 63.94 -104.46 1.50
C ASP A 453 62.81 -105.46 1.19
N ALA A 454 62.45 -105.58 -0.08
CA ALA A 454 61.60 -106.67 -0.52
C ALA A 454 62.34 -108.01 -0.35
N VAL A 455 61.78 -108.92 0.43
CA VAL A 455 62.35 -110.27 0.61
C VAL A 455 62.12 -111.11 -0.63
N ASN A 456 63.15 -111.84 -1.05
CA ASN A 456 63.00 -112.80 -2.14
C ASN A 456 62.46 -114.14 -1.61
N LYS A 457 61.93 -114.97 -2.51
CA LYS A 457 61.28 -116.23 -2.15
C LYS A 457 62.20 -117.20 -1.39
N ALA A 458 63.50 -117.19 -1.66
CA ALA A 458 64.46 -118.08 -1.00
C ALA A 458 64.61 -117.77 0.51
N GLN A 459 64.43 -116.51 0.94
CA GLN A 459 64.54 -116.13 2.36
C GLN A 459 63.33 -116.58 3.20
N MET A 460 62.13 -116.71 2.62
CA MET A 460 60.91 -117.12 3.35
C MET A 460 60.91 -118.63 3.68
N ASP A 461 61.38 -119.46 2.75
CA ASP A 461 61.33 -120.92 2.88
C ASP A 461 62.21 -121.44 4.06
N GLN A 462 63.27 -120.70 4.46
CA GLN A 462 64.17 -121.03 5.57
C GLN A 462 63.57 -120.76 6.97
N ALA A 463 62.68 -119.75 7.10
CA ALA A 463 62.11 -119.34 8.39
C ALA A 463 61.05 -120.32 8.92
N LEU A 464 60.37 -121.05 8.03
CA LEU A 464 59.23 -121.90 8.40
C LEU A 464 59.63 -123.22 9.07
N GLN A 465 60.88 -123.69 8.87
CA GLN A 465 61.38 -124.94 9.46
C GLN A 465 61.74 -124.83 10.97
N ASN A 466 62.03 -123.62 11.49
CA ASN A 466 62.49 -123.41 12.88
C ASN A 466 61.34 -123.32 13.92
N ILE A 467 60.09 -123.10 13.49
CA ILE A 467 58.95 -122.82 14.39
C ILE A 467 58.25 -124.10 14.90
N ALA A 468 58.41 -125.24 14.23
CA ALA A 468 57.75 -126.49 14.61
C ALA A 468 58.29 -127.15 15.91
N GLY A 469 59.43 -126.70 16.47
CA GLY A 469 60.11 -127.34 17.62
C GLY A 469 59.91 -126.73 19.02
N ALA A 470 59.34 -125.53 19.19
CA ALA A 470 59.45 -124.75 20.44
C ALA A 470 58.18 -124.64 21.32
N SER A 471 57.02 -125.16 20.89
CA SER A 471 55.70 -124.88 21.51
C SER A 471 55.37 -125.69 22.78
N SER A 472 56.12 -126.74 23.14
CA SER A 472 55.70 -127.74 24.14
C SER A 472 56.10 -127.48 25.61
N ASN A 473 56.95 -126.49 25.93
CA ASN A 473 57.53 -126.34 27.29
C ASN A 473 56.93 -125.22 28.18
N ALA A 474 56.18 -124.24 27.65
CA ALA A 474 55.71 -123.10 28.45
C ALA A 474 54.40 -123.35 29.25
N ALA A 475 53.53 -124.26 28.82
CA ALA A 475 52.20 -124.41 29.39
C ALA A 475 52.13 -125.14 30.76
N LYS A 476 53.18 -125.87 31.16
CA LYS A 476 53.15 -126.69 32.40
C LYS A 476 53.47 -125.92 33.69
N SER A 477 54.10 -124.74 33.62
CA SER A 477 54.59 -124.02 34.81
C SER A 477 53.54 -123.17 35.54
N TYR A 478 52.46 -122.76 34.87
CA TYR A 478 51.42 -121.92 35.48
C TYR A 478 50.38 -122.72 36.29
N ALA A 479 50.06 -123.96 35.88
CA ALA A 479 49.00 -124.75 36.49
C ALA A 479 49.32 -125.24 37.93
N TYR A 480 50.59 -125.44 38.29
CA TYR A 480 50.97 -126.00 39.60
C TYR A 480 50.96 -124.99 40.75
N LYS A 481 51.10 -123.69 40.47
CA LYS A 481 51.14 -122.64 41.51
C LYS A 481 49.75 -122.24 42.02
N ALA A 482 48.78 -122.08 41.11
CA ALA A 482 47.41 -121.73 41.47
C ALA A 482 46.75 -122.75 42.43
N GLY A 483 47.13 -124.03 42.35
CA GLY A 483 46.59 -125.09 43.22
C GLY A 483 47.02 -125.01 44.69
N ALA A 484 48.21 -124.48 45.00
CA ALA A 484 48.71 -124.39 46.37
C ALA A 484 48.06 -123.25 47.17
N GLY A 485 47.86 -122.08 46.55
CA GLY A 485 47.21 -120.92 47.19
C GLY A 485 45.74 -121.16 47.55
N ALA A 486 45.00 -121.86 46.68
CA ALA A 486 43.60 -122.22 46.92
C ALA A 486 43.44 -123.17 48.13
N ALA A 487 44.37 -124.11 48.32
CA ALA A 487 44.34 -125.04 49.44
C ALA A 487 44.53 -124.35 50.80
N ALA A 488 45.33 -123.27 50.87
CA ALA A 488 45.59 -122.53 52.11
C ALA A 488 44.37 -121.72 52.60
N LEU A 489 43.64 -121.05 51.69
CA LEU A 489 42.43 -120.25 52.00
C LEU A 489 41.26 -121.11 52.50
N ALA A 490 41.15 -122.35 52.03
CA ALA A 490 40.07 -123.26 52.43
C ALA A 490 40.19 -123.77 53.88
N ALA A 491 41.36 -123.59 54.52
CA ALA A 491 41.61 -124.02 55.89
C ALA A 491 41.09 -123.04 56.96
N LEU A 492 40.59 -121.85 56.59
CA LEU A 492 40.09 -120.81 57.51
C LEU A 492 38.64 -121.11 57.95
N LYS A 493 38.41 -121.52 59.21
CA LYS A 493 37.07 -121.88 59.75
C LYS A 493 36.70 -121.16 61.06
N PRO A 494 35.56 -120.44 61.12
CA PRO A 494 35.05 -119.83 62.35
C PRO A 494 34.42 -120.86 63.32
N ILE A 495 34.46 -120.57 64.62
CA ILE A 495 33.80 -121.33 65.71
C ILE A 495 32.44 -120.72 66.08
N GLN A 496 31.66 -121.42 66.93
CA GLN A 496 30.25 -121.09 67.25
C GLN A 496 30.05 -119.69 67.86
N TYR A 497 28.84 -119.14 67.67
CA TYR A 497 28.45 -117.79 68.08
C TYR A 497 28.42 -117.61 69.60
N ASP A 498 29.14 -116.60 70.09
CA ASP A 498 29.08 -116.09 71.47
C ASP A 498 28.58 -114.63 71.46
N PRO A 499 27.47 -114.30 72.13
CA PRO A 499 26.92 -112.93 72.14
C PRO A 499 27.80 -111.89 72.85
N LEU A 500 28.76 -112.29 73.70
CA LEU A 500 29.71 -111.36 74.33
C LEU A 500 30.97 -111.13 73.49
N GLU A 501 31.29 -112.04 72.55
CA GLU A 501 32.52 -111.99 71.74
C GLU A 501 32.25 -112.28 70.24
N PRO A 502 31.78 -111.27 69.46
CA PRO A 502 31.31 -111.49 68.08
C PRO A 502 32.39 -111.60 66.99
N THR A 503 33.69 -111.38 67.27
CA THR A 503 34.76 -111.32 66.25
C THR A 503 35.81 -112.42 66.44
N GLN A 504 36.29 -113.03 65.35
CA GLN A 504 37.26 -114.14 65.36
C GLN A 504 38.35 -113.98 64.29
N ILE A 505 39.57 -114.46 64.56
CA ILE A 505 40.71 -114.47 63.62
C ILE A 505 41.14 -115.93 63.37
N MET A 506 41.51 -116.24 62.12
CA MET A 506 41.81 -117.59 61.60
C MET A 506 43.14 -117.61 60.82
N ALA A 507 43.84 -118.75 60.81
CA ALA A 507 45.05 -118.97 60.02
C ALA A 507 45.07 -120.38 59.40
N GLY A 508 45.67 -120.53 58.21
CA GLY A 508 45.72 -121.80 57.45
C GLY A 508 46.94 -121.91 56.52
N ILE A 509 47.30 -123.13 56.10
CA ILE A 509 48.45 -123.41 55.20
C ILE A 509 48.07 -124.49 54.17
N GLY A 510 48.58 -124.39 52.94
CA GLY A 510 48.28 -125.32 51.83
C GLY A 510 49.51 -125.65 50.97
N ASN A 511 49.57 -126.87 50.40
CA ASN A 511 50.68 -127.36 49.57
C ASN A 511 50.17 -128.16 48.36
N TYR A 512 50.80 -128.00 47.19
CA TYR A 512 50.52 -128.80 45.98
C TYR A 512 51.77 -128.98 45.09
N LYS A 513 52.16 -130.22 44.79
CA LYS A 513 53.28 -130.60 43.86
C LYS A 513 54.57 -129.75 44.04
N SER A 514 55.07 -129.70 45.29
CA SER A 514 56.29 -128.99 45.72
C SER A 514 56.20 -127.45 45.82
N GLN A 515 54.99 -126.88 45.79
CA GLN A 515 54.74 -125.45 46.07
C GLN A 515 53.86 -125.31 47.34
N THR A 516 54.17 -124.34 48.21
CA THR A 516 53.49 -124.13 49.52
C THR A 516 53.01 -122.68 49.66
N ALA A 517 51.84 -122.47 50.29
CA ALA A 517 51.24 -121.15 50.52
C ALA A 517 50.58 -121.05 51.92
N VAL A 518 50.52 -119.85 52.50
CA VAL A 518 49.93 -119.56 53.84
C VAL A 518 48.75 -118.60 53.70
N ALA A 519 47.73 -118.72 54.56
CA ALA A 519 46.56 -117.85 54.57
C ALA A 519 46.16 -117.35 55.96
N LEU A 520 45.59 -116.15 56.03
CA LEU A 520 45.06 -115.49 57.23
C LEU A 520 43.65 -114.99 56.95
N GLY A 521 42.76 -115.05 57.94
CA GLY A 521 41.38 -114.57 57.80
C GLY A 521 40.73 -114.07 59.07
N VAL A 522 39.61 -113.38 58.92
CA VAL A 522 38.80 -112.80 60.00
C VAL A 522 37.34 -113.09 59.75
N ALA A 523 36.56 -113.33 60.81
CA ALA A 523 35.12 -113.51 60.77
C ALA A 523 34.43 -112.68 61.85
N HIS A 524 33.24 -112.14 61.55
CA HIS A 524 32.46 -111.31 62.48
C HIS A 524 30.97 -111.66 62.42
N TYR A 525 30.36 -111.92 63.57
CA TYR A 525 28.94 -112.21 63.73
C TYR A 525 28.20 -110.96 64.20
N THR A 526 27.18 -110.54 63.47
CA THR A 526 26.34 -109.39 63.90
C THR A 526 25.15 -109.81 64.77
N ASN A 527 24.77 -111.10 64.67
CA ASN A 527 23.79 -111.80 65.50
C ASN A 527 23.92 -113.32 65.25
N GLU A 528 23.13 -114.14 65.94
CA GLU A 528 23.14 -115.60 65.79
C GLU A 528 22.87 -116.11 64.34
N ASN A 529 22.32 -115.24 63.48
CA ASN A 529 21.87 -115.58 62.13
C ASN A 529 22.73 -115.01 61.00
N THR A 530 23.70 -114.13 61.28
CA THR A 530 24.46 -113.43 60.22
C THR A 530 25.96 -113.29 60.55
N MET A 531 26.82 -113.77 59.63
CA MET A 531 28.28 -113.72 59.74
C MET A 531 28.95 -113.26 58.43
N PHE A 532 30.01 -112.48 58.57
CA PHE A 532 30.90 -112.06 57.47
C PHE A 532 32.29 -112.66 57.67
N ASN A 533 32.94 -113.16 56.61
CA ASN A 533 34.33 -113.62 56.67
C ASN A 533 35.17 -113.16 55.47
N LEU A 534 36.47 -112.99 55.73
CA LEU A 534 37.46 -112.56 54.74
C LEU A 534 38.76 -113.35 54.96
N GLY A 535 39.39 -113.81 53.87
CA GLY A 535 40.67 -114.52 53.91
C GLY A 535 41.59 -114.15 52.75
N VAL A 536 42.89 -114.17 52.99
CA VAL A 536 43.93 -113.90 51.98
C VAL A 536 45.02 -114.96 52.06
N SER A 537 45.51 -115.44 50.91
CA SER A 537 46.72 -116.28 50.82
C SER A 537 47.91 -115.51 50.24
N LEU A 538 49.09 -115.85 50.75
CA LEU A 538 50.36 -115.24 50.39
C LEU A 538 51.33 -116.33 49.88
N ASP A 539 51.81 -116.13 48.65
CA ASP A 539 52.96 -116.83 48.05
C ASP A 539 53.96 -115.82 47.45
N SER A 540 55.13 -116.29 47.01
CA SER A 540 56.26 -115.46 46.58
C SER A 540 55.99 -114.44 45.46
N HIS A 541 54.94 -114.56 44.63
CA HIS A 541 54.69 -113.59 43.56
C HIS A 541 53.22 -113.25 43.28
N ASP A 542 52.24 -114.13 43.57
CA ASP A 542 50.83 -113.87 43.28
C ASP A 542 49.93 -114.26 44.46
N GLY A 543 49.09 -113.34 44.93
CA GLY A 543 48.18 -113.55 46.07
C GLY A 543 46.76 -113.91 45.62
N ILE A 544 46.08 -114.78 46.36
CA ILE A 544 44.68 -115.12 46.14
C ILE A 544 43.86 -114.60 47.34
N VAL A 545 42.69 -114.00 47.08
CA VAL A 545 41.80 -113.43 48.12
C VAL A 545 40.43 -114.10 48.06
N ASN A 546 39.83 -114.39 49.22
CA ASN A 546 38.43 -114.81 49.33
C ASN A 546 37.64 -113.93 50.32
N ALA A 547 36.35 -113.75 50.05
CA ALA A 547 35.42 -113.00 50.89
C ALA A 547 34.05 -113.68 50.83
N GLY A 548 33.32 -113.72 51.95
CA GLY A 548 32.01 -114.36 52.03
C GLY A 548 31.08 -113.73 53.07
N VAL A 549 29.78 -113.83 52.82
CA VAL A 549 28.74 -113.55 53.80
C VAL A 549 27.87 -114.78 53.94
N THR A 550 27.47 -115.09 55.17
CA THR A 550 26.60 -116.22 55.49
C THR A 550 25.42 -115.72 56.32
N HIS A 551 24.20 -115.98 55.87
CA HIS A 551 22.96 -115.63 56.56
C HIS A 551 22.01 -116.83 56.62
N LYS A 552 21.36 -117.06 57.75
CA LYS A 552 20.44 -118.20 57.98
C LYS A 552 18.97 -117.79 57.76
N PHE A 553 18.18 -118.60 57.07
CA PHE A 553 16.74 -118.35 56.83
C PHE A 553 15.86 -119.55 57.28
N GLY A 554 14.71 -119.31 57.94
CA GLY A 554 13.70 -120.34 58.32
C GLY A 554 12.63 -119.89 59.34
N TYR A 555 11.40 -120.44 59.29
CA TYR A 555 10.23 -120.11 60.15
C TYR A 555 9.69 -121.34 60.92
N SER A 556 9.21 -121.21 62.17
CA SER A 556 8.65 -122.34 62.97
C SER A 556 7.56 -121.91 64.00
N PRO A 557 6.52 -122.73 64.31
CA PRO A 557 5.27 -122.27 64.94
C PRO A 557 5.14 -122.27 66.50
N GLU A 558 6.15 -122.63 67.32
CA GLU A 558 6.01 -122.84 68.79
C GLU A 558 6.55 -121.73 69.75
N LYS A 559 7.01 -120.55 69.30
CA LYS A 559 7.65 -119.53 70.19
C LYS A 559 6.70 -118.48 70.85
N LYS A 560 5.47 -118.83 71.28
CA LYS A 560 4.45 -117.84 71.76
C LYS A 560 4.04 -117.86 73.25
N ALA A 561 4.79 -118.48 74.18
CA ALA A 561 4.37 -118.48 75.61
C ALA A 561 5.52 -118.36 76.64
N ILE A 562 6.50 -117.50 76.40
CA ILE A 562 7.61 -117.24 77.34
C ILE A 562 7.65 -115.74 77.69
N PRO A 563 7.68 -115.34 78.97
CA PRO A 563 7.85 -113.95 79.41
C PRO A 563 9.16 -113.33 78.89
N ASP A 564 9.17 -112.04 78.56
CA ASP A 564 10.21 -111.39 77.74
C ASP A 564 11.65 -111.45 78.28
N LYS A 565 11.82 -111.76 79.57
CA LYS A 565 13.11 -111.85 80.25
C LYS A 565 13.91 -113.15 80.02
N TYR A 566 13.43 -114.09 79.19
CA TYR A 566 14.12 -115.35 78.86
C TYR A 566 14.15 -115.69 77.34
N LYS A 567 13.87 -114.75 76.44
CA LYS A 567 13.76 -115.01 74.99
C LYS A 567 15.09 -115.04 74.21
N GLY A 568 16.22 -114.89 74.89
CA GLY A 568 17.55 -114.84 74.28
C GLY A 568 18.18 -116.17 73.88
N GLY A 569 17.47 -117.30 73.98
CA GLY A 569 18.04 -118.61 73.65
C GLY A 569 18.95 -119.20 74.74
N PRO A 570 19.41 -120.45 74.56
CA PRO A 570 19.76 -121.37 75.65
C PRO A 570 21.05 -121.06 76.45
N ILE A 571 21.80 -120.01 76.10
CA ILE A 571 22.94 -119.50 76.90
C ILE A 571 22.53 -118.28 77.75
N SER A 572 21.37 -117.65 77.45
CA SER A 572 20.70 -116.77 78.42
C SER A 572 20.32 -117.59 79.67
N SER A 573 20.06 -116.92 80.80
CA SER A 573 19.58 -117.49 82.08
C SER A 573 20.60 -118.05 83.09
N ILE A 574 21.80 -118.51 82.68
CA ILE A 574 22.84 -118.94 83.66
C ILE A 574 23.62 -117.75 84.25
N TYR A 575 23.95 -116.74 83.44
CA TYR A 575 24.71 -115.56 83.89
C TYR A 575 23.89 -114.58 84.74
N VAL A 576 22.55 -114.64 84.66
CA VAL A 576 21.64 -113.91 85.57
C VAL A 576 21.67 -114.49 87.01
N MET A 577 22.33 -115.63 87.23
CA MET A 577 22.59 -116.21 88.55
C MET A 577 24.02 -115.97 89.08
N GLN A 578 24.99 -115.51 88.25
CA GLN A 578 26.40 -115.33 88.66
C GLN A 578 26.70 -113.89 89.15
N ASP A 579 25.96 -112.90 88.67
CA ASP A 579 26.07 -111.49 89.09
C ASP A 579 25.54 -111.24 90.52
N GLU A 580 24.61 -112.06 91.03
CA GLU A 580 24.23 -111.98 92.46
C GLU A 580 25.30 -112.55 93.41
N VAL A 581 26.30 -113.28 92.90
CA VAL A 581 27.34 -113.91 93.74
C VAL A 581 28.65 -113.10 93.81
N THR A 582 28.94 -112.20 92.84
CA THR A 582 30.30 -111.61 92.72
C THR A 582 30.37 -110.09 93.03
N ALA A 583 29.25 -109.36 93.07
CA ALA A 583 29.17 -108.03 93.68
C ALA A 583 29.04 -108.07 95.24
N LEU A 584 29.26 -109.25 95.81
CA LEU A 584 29.40 -109.56 97.23
C LEU A 584 30.74 -109.07 97.83
N GLN A 585 31.72 -108.63 97.04
CA GLN A 585 33.10 -108.51 97.58
C GLN A 585 33.76 -107.13 97.45
N ALA A 586 33.14 -106.15 96.76
CA ALA A 586 33.67 -104.79 96.63
C ALA A 586 33.05 -103.75 97.60
N ILE A 587 31.79 -103.92 98.04
CA ILE A 587 31.18 -103.01 99.04
C ILE A 587 31.61 -103.36 100.48
N VAL A 588 32.03 -104.61 100.74
CA VAL A 588 32.60 -104.99 102.04
C VAL A 588 33.91 -104.23 102.37
N GLN A 589 34.70 -103.80 101.37
CA GLN A 589 35.94 -103.03 101.58
C GLN A 589 35.71 -101.50 101.72
N LYS A 590 34.53 -100.95 101.37
CA LYS A 590 34.18 -99.52 101.58
C LYS A 590 33.07 -99.28 102.62
N GLN A 591 32.20 -100.25 102.91
CA GLN A 591 31.21 -100.16 103.99
C GLN A 591 31.72 -100.68 105.33
N ALA A 592 32.92 -101.24 105.42
CA ALA A 592 33.65 -101.22 106.69
C ALA A 592 33.99 -99.77 107.13
N ALA A 593 34.15 -98.82 106.20
CA ALA A 593 34.34 -97.40 106.52
C ALA A 593 33.01 -96.61 106.70
N GLU A 594 31.88 -97.10 106.15
CA GLU A 594 30.54 -96.48 106.29
C GLU A 594 29.61 -97.15 107.32
N ASN A 595 29.82 -98.43 107.66
CA ASN A 595 29.20 -99.05 108.84
C ASN A 595 29.66 -98.38 110.13
N GLU A 596 30.82 -97.72 110.13
CA GLU A 596 31.29 -96.94 111.28
C GLU A 596 30.47 -95.63 111.47
N ALA A 597 29.99 -94.99 110.39
CA ALA A 597 29.30 -93.69 110.45
C ALA A 597 27.75 -93.78 110.47
N LEU A 598 27.13 -94.79 109.82
CA LEU A 598 25.66 -94.86 109.66
C LEU A 598 24.93 -95.67 110.76
N ARG A 599 25.61 -96.60 111.45
CA ARG A 599 25.05 -97.25 112.66
C ARG A 599 24.74 -96.23 113.75
N GLN A 600 25.53 -95.15 113.84
CA GLN A 600 25.33 -94.09 114.82
C GLN A 600 24.15 -93.15 114.52
N GLN A 601 23.70 -93.03 113.26
CA GLN A 601 22.57 -92.16 112.92
C GLN A 601 21.19 -92.79 113.22
N ASN A 602 21.07 -94.13 113.17
CA ASN A 602 19.79 -94.82 113.36
C ASN A 602 19.49 -95.25 114.81
N GLU A 603 20.46 -95.63 115.65
CA GLU A 603 20.24 -95.71 117.11
C GLU A 603 19.76 -94.34 117.67
N ASP A 604 20.19 -93.23 117.05
CA ASP A 604 19.76 -91.86 117.36
C ASP A 604 18.40 -91.47 116.77
N MET A 605 17.79 -92.27 115.89
CA MET A 605 16.48 -91.98 115.30
C MET A 605 15.38 -92.98 115.70
N GLN A 606 15.75 -94.17 116.21
CA GLN A 606 14.87 -94.98 117.07
C GLN A 606 14.48 -94.18 118.31
N ARG A 607 15.36 -93.30 118.79
CA ARG A 607 15.02 -92.23 119.75
C ARG A 607 14.12 -91.11 119.19
N LYS A 608 13.96 -90.98 117.86
CA LYS A 608 13.23 -89.86 117.21
C LYS A 608 11.83 -90.15 116.66
N VAL A 609 11.37 -91.39 116.42
CA VAL A 609 9.94 -91.65 116.10
C VAL A 609 9.18 -92.44 117.17
N ASP A 610 9.89 -93.09 118.12
CA ASP A 610 9.40 -93.20 119.50
C ASP A 610 8.92 -91.81 120.03
N MET A 611 9.36 -90.71 119.39
CA MET A 611 8.93 -89.31 119.59
C MET A 611 7.55 -88.89 118.98
N ILE A 612 6.73 -89.74 118.30
CA ILE A 612 5.32 -89.45 117.86
C ILE A 612 4.30 -90.53 118.29
N LEU A 613 4.74 -91.65 118.87
CA LEU A 613 3.91 -92.36 119.85
C LEU A 613 3.56 -91.40 121.03
N SER A 614 4.49 -90.51 121.40
CA SER A 614 4.34 -89.55 122.49
C SER A 614 3.88 -88.18 121.98
N LYS A 615 2.61 -88.10 121.64
CA LYS A 615 1.76 -86.91 121.42
C LYS A 615 0.58 -87.42 120.59
N ILE A 616 -0.24 -88.34 121.09
CA ILE A 616 -1.51 -87.99 121.77
C ILE A 616 -2.18 -89.33 122.13
N HIS A 617 -2.40 -89.71 123.40
CA HIS A 617 -2.77 -88.93 124.61
C HIS A 617 -3.73 -87.78 124.33
#